data_AF-A0A6P2M768-F1
#
_entry.id   AF-A0A6P2M768-F1
#
_cell.length_a   1.000
_cell.length_b   1.000
_cell.length_c   1.000
_cell.angle_alpha   90.00
_cell.angle_beta   90.00
_cell.angle_gamma   90.00
#
_symmetry.space_group_name_H-M   'P 1'
#
loop_
_entity.id
_entity.type
_entity.pdbx_description
1 polymer ?
#
loop_
_entity_poly.entity_id
_entity_poly.type
_entity_poly.pdbx_seq_one_letter_code
_entity_poly.pdbx_strand_id
1 'polypeptide(L)' 'MKFVAAVASALVGVAFATLICWGSLYAYGTFVLHGRGSLFDTNPEIANAFFAGWGGLSTIFAIVSASIVIRGKSR' A
#
# COMPACT_ATOMS: atom_id res chain seq x y z
N MET A 1 10.12 2.05 24.32
CA MET A 1 10.57 1.50 23.02
C MET A 1 9.53 0.64 22.27
N LYS A 2 8.53 0.02 22.93
CA LYS A 2 7.48 -0.78 22.23
C LYS A 2 6.67 0.02 21.20
N PHE A 3 6.36 1.29 21.51
CA PHE A 3 5.65 2.18 20.60
C PHE A 3 6.45 2.47 19.32
N VAL A 4 7.75 2.77 19.47
CA VAL A 4 8.65 3.01 18.33
C VAL A 4 8.74 1.78 17.42
N ALA A 5 8.81 0.58 18.00
CA ALA A 5 8.82 -0.67 17.22
C ALA A 5 7.49 -0.92 16.47
N ALA A 6 6.35 -0.59 17.07
CA ALA A 6 5.04 -0.71 16.42
C ALA A 6 4.85 0.32 15.29
N VAL A 7 5.35 1.55 15.48
CA VAL A 7 5.36 2.57 14.42
C VAL A 7 6.29 2.14 13.27
N ALA A 8 7.48 1.64 13.58
CA ALA A 8 8.41 1.15 12.56
C ALA A 8 7.83 -0.03 11.76
N SER A 9 7.18 -1.00 12.41
CA SER A 9 6.55 -2.11 11.69
C SER A 9 5.36 -1.67 10.85
N ALA A 10 4.56 -0.72 11.33
CA ALA A 10 3.49 -0.12 10.56
C ALA A 10 4.02 0.57 9.28
N LEU A 11 5.11 1.34 9.40
CA LEU A 11 5.75 1.99 8.25
C LEU A 11 6.27 0.97 7.22
N VAL A 12 6.85 -0.14 7.68
CA VAL A 12 7.27 -1.23 6.79
C VAL A 12 6.07 -1.85 6.08
N GLY A 13 4.96 -2.09 6.78
CA GLY A 13 3.72 -2.59 6.19
C GLY A 13 3.17 -1.65 5.10
N VAL A 14 3.18 -0.35 5.35
CA VAL A 14 2.75 0.67 4.37
C VAL A 14 3.72 0.72 3.17
N ALA A 15 5.02 0.58 3.39
CA ALA A 15 6.00 0.52 2.31
C ALA A 15 5.74 -0.67 1.38
N PHE A 16 5.44 -1.86 1.93
CA PHE A 16 5.05 -3.03 1.14
C PHE A 16 3.75 -2.81 0.37
N ALA A 17 2.71 -2.28 1.01
CA ALA A 17 1.45 -1.95 0.34
C ALA A 17 1.67 -0.96 -0.82
N THR A 18 2.58 0.01 -0.63
CA THR A 18 2.97 0.98 -1.65
C THR A 18 3.68 0.31 -2.82
N LEU A 19 4.66 -0.56 -2.55
CA LEU A 19 5.36 -1.30 -3.61
C LEU A 19 4.40 -2.17 -4.44
N ILE A 20 3.45 -2.84 -3.79
CA ILE A 20 2.45 -3.66 -4.47
C ILE A 20 1.56 -2.79 -5.35
N CYS A 21 1.04 -1.68 -4.83
CA CYS A 21 0.13 -0.81 -5.56
C CYS A 21 0.82 -0.14 -6.74
N TRP A 22 1.99 0.45 -6.53
CA TRP A 22 2.78 1.08 -7.59
C TRP A 22 3.33 0.07 -8.59
N GLY A 23 3.73 -1.12 -8.15
CA GLY A 23 4.14 -2.21 -9.04
C GLY A 23 2.99 -2.69 -9.92
N SER A 24 1.78 -2.79 -9.37
CA SER A 24 0.57 -3.15 -10.13
C SER A 24 0.20 -2.06 -11.14
N LEU A 25 0.36 -0.79 -10.77
CA LEU A 25 0.15 0.35 -11.66
C LEU A 25 1.16 0.34 -12.82
N TYR A 26 2.44 0.07 -12.52
CA TYR A 26 3.47 -0.07 -13.53
C TYR A 26 3.16 -1.22 -14.49
N ALA A 27 2.83 -2.41 -13.96
CA ALA A 27 2.44 -3.56 -14.78
C ALA A 27 1.22 -3.25 -15.66
N TYR A 28 0.22 -2.56 -15.13
CA TYR A 28 -0.93 -2.13 -15.94
C TYR A 28 -0.50 -1.17 -17.06
N GLY A 29 0.35 -0.18 -16.75
CA GLY A 29 0.91 0.74 -17.74
C GLY A 29 1.69 0.03 -18.85
N THR A 30 2.48 -0.98 -18.51
CA THR A 30 3.31 -1.71 -19.47
C THR A 30 2.50 -2.72 -20.30
N PHE A 31 1.62 -3.49 -19.67
CA PHE A 31 0.93 -4.61 -20.33
C PHE A 31 -0.43 -4.23 -20.92
N VAL A 32 -1.15 -3.27 -20.33
CA VAL A 32 -2.49 -2.88 -20.78
C VAL A 32 -2.42 -1.63 -21.64
N LEU A 33 -1.80 -0.56 -21.11
CA LEU A 33 -1.69 0.72 -21.84
C LEU A 33 -0.55 0.71 -22.88
N HIS A 34 0.34 -0.29 -22.88
CA HIS A 34 1.48 -0.39 -23.78
C HIS A 34 2.34 0.91 -23.83
N GLY A 35 2.40 1.64 -22.70
CA GLY A 35 3.07 2.94 -22.61
C GLY A 35 2.35 4.11 -23.29
N ARG A 36 1.14 3.94 -23.82
CA ARG A 36 0.32 5.02 -24.39
C ARG A 36 -0.60 5.63 -23.34
N GLY A 37 -0.08 6.65 -22.65
CA GLY A 37 -0.84 7.46 -21.68
C GLY A 37 -0.74 6.96 -20.24
N SER A 38 -1.10 7.84 -19.29
CA SER A 38 -1.15 7.52 -17.86
C SER A 38 -2.54 7.04 -17.47
N LEU A 39 -2.62 6.04 -16.58
CA LEU A 39 -3.88 5.58 -15.99
C LEU A 39 -4.64 6.74 -15.31
N PHE A 40 -3.89 7.71 -14.77
CA PHE A 40 -4.43 8.91 -14.14
C PHE A 40 -4.99 9.94 -15.11
N ASP A 41 -4.57 9.94 -16.38
CA ASP A 41 -5.07 10.85 -17.41
C ASP A 41 -6.32 10.31 -18.11
N THR A 42 -6.46 8.99 -18.18
CA THR A 42 -7.51 8.33 -18.97
C THR A 42 -8.86 8.26 -18.24
N ASN A 43 -8.88 8.11 -16.91
CA ASN A 43 -10.13 8.03 -16.16
C ASN A 43 -9.97 8.43 -14.66
N PRO A 44 -10.56 9.54 -14.21
CA PRO A 44 -10.47 9.99 -12.81
C PRO A 44 -11.14 9.02 -11.82
N GLU A 45 -12.08 8.19 -12.25
CA GLU A 45 -12.72 7.18 -11.40
C GLU A 45 -11.73 6.07 -11.01
N ILE A 46 -10.92 5.62 -11.96
CA ILE A 46 -9.92 4.56 -11.73
C ILE A 46 -8.78 5.09 -10.87
N ALA A 47 -8.39 6.36 -11.07
CA ALA A 47 -7.44 7.04 -10.19
C ALA A 47 -7.93 7.05 -8.73
N ASN A 48 -9.20 7.43 -8.50
CA ASN A 48 -9.77 7.47 -7.17
C ASN A 48 -9.89 6.07 -6.54
N ALA A 49 -10.29 5.08 -7.33
CA ALA A 49 -10.32 3.68 -6.89
C ALA A 49 -8.92 3.15 -6.51
N PHE A 50 -7.88 3.54 -7.25
CA PHE A 50 -6.50 3.22 -6.93
C PHE A 50 -6.06 3.84 -5.60
N PHE A 51 -6.32 5.13 -5.39
CA PHE A 51 -5.97 5.78 -4.12
C PHE A 51 -6.77 5.22 -2.93
N ALA A 52 -8.05 4.91 -3.12
CA ALA A 52 -8.89 4.27 -2.11
C ALA A 52 -8.37 2.85 -1.76
N GLY A 53 -8.02 2.06 -2.78
CA GLY A 53 -7.43 0.73 -2.61
C GLY A 53 -6.06 0.78 -1.92
N TRP A 54 -5.18 1.69 -2.35
CA TRP A 54 -3.87 1.91 -1.73
C TRP A 54 -3.99 2.35 -0.27
N GLY A 55 -4.86 3.32 0.02
CA GLY A 55 -5.10 3.84 1.37
C GLY A 55 -5.69 2.77 2.29
N GLY A 56 -6.67 2.01 1.79
CA GLY A 56 -7.27 0.88 2.52
C GLY A 56 -6.25 -0.21 2.82
N LEU A 57 -5.47 -0.63 1.82
CA LEU A 57 -4.44 -1.65 1.99
C LEU A 57 -3.33 -1.19 2.95
N SER A 58 -2.89 0.05 2.84
CA SER A 58 -1.91 0.66 3.74
C SER A 58 -2.40 0.68 5.18
N THR A 59 -3.68 1.01 5.40
CA THR A 59 -4.31 0.99 6.72
C THR A 59 -4.34 -0.42 7.31
N ILE A 60 -4.77 -1.42 6.51
CA ILE A 60 -4.80 -2.82 6.95
C ILE A 60 -3.40 -3.30 7.32
N PHE A 61 -2.41 -3.08 6.45
CA PHE A 61 -1.04 -3.51 6.69
C PHE A 61 -0.43 -2.81 7.90
N ALA A 62 -0.71 -1.52 8.09
CA ALA A 62 -0.28 -0.78 9.28
C ALA A 62 -0.86 -1.39 10.56
N ILE A 63 -2.17 -1.63 10.59
CA ILE A 63 -2.87 -2.19 11.76
C ILE A 63 -2.37 -3.61 12.06
N VAL A 64 -2.26 -4.47 11.05
CA VAL A 64 -1.80 -5.86 11.21
C VAL A 64 -0.36 -5.88 11.72
N SER A 65 0.54 -5.09 11.11
CA SER A 65 1.95 -5.05 11.48
C SER A 65 2.17 -4.49 12.89
N ALA A 66 1.42 -3.46 13.28
CA ALA A 66 1.46 -2.93 14.64
C ALA A 66 0.88 -3.94 15.65
N SER A 67 -0.24 -4.59 15.30
CA SER A 67 -0.91 -5.58 16.17
C SER A 67 -0.03 -6.80 16.44
N ILE A 68 0.70 -7.29 15.44
CA ILE A 68 1.66 -8.40 15.59
C ILE A 68 2.76 -8.01 16.58
N VAL A 69 3.33 -6.81 16.47
CA VAL A 69 4.41 -6.36 17.37
C VAL A 69 3.89 -6.13 18.80
N ILE A 70 2.68 -5.62 18.95
CA ILE A 70 2.05 -5.40 20.26
C ILE A 70 1.73 -6.74 20.94
N ARG A 71 1.14 -7.69 20.20
CA ARG A 71 0.72 -9.02 20.73
C ARG A 71 1.87 -10.01 20.87
N GLY A 72 2.82 -10.02 19.94
CA GLY A 72 3.94 -10.96 19.91
C GLY A 72 4.92 -10.80 21.06
N LYS A 73 4.92 -9.65 21.75
CA LYS A 73 5.76 -9.38 22.93
C LYS A 73 5.03 -9.58 24.27
N SER A 74 3.88 -10.25 24.26
CA SER A 74 3.10 -10.60 25.47
C SER A 74 3.25 -12.08 25.89
N ARG A 75 4.00 -12.88 25.14
CA ARG A 75 4.60 -14.14 25.60
C ARG A 75 6.06 -13.88 25.95
#